data_AF-A0A2V5ZCF3-F1
#
_entry.id   AF-A0A2V5ZCF3-F1
#
_cell.length_a   1.000
_cell.length_b   1.000
_cell.length_c   1.000
_cell.angle_alpha   90.00
_cell.angle_beta   90.00
_cell.angle_gamma   90.00
#
_symmetry.space_group_name_H-M   'P 1'
#
loop_
_entity.id
_entity.type
_entity.pdbx_description
1 polymer ?
#
loop_
_entity_poly.entity_id
_entity_poly.type
_entity_poly.pdbx_seq_one_letter_code
_entity_poly.pdbx_strand_id
1 'polypeptide(L)'
;MIIGVLGIIIGFLTFHSPRITALALIIYIAAWALMIGATEIAVAIKLRREIKGEWFLILMGLASIVFAALLLWNPLAGAAALIWIMAWYAVIFGVLAIIFGFRLRSLPAFAAH
;
A
#
# COMPACT_ATOMS: atom_id res chain seq x y z
N MET A 1 15.73 18.13 -11.16
CA MET A 1 16.93 17.51 -11.78
C MET A 1 17.68 16.59 -10.81
N ILE A 2 17.91 16.99 -9.55
CA ILE A 2 18.62 16.18 -8.53
C ILE A 2 17.97 14.79 -8.30
N ILE A 3 16.64 14.74 -8.17
CA ILE A 3 15.89 13.48 -8.00
C ILE A 3 16.07 12.54 -9.21
N GLY A 4 16.19 13.09 -10.42
CA GLY A 4 16.39 12.31 -11.64
C GLY A 4 17.79 11.68 -11.70
N VAL A 5 18.83 12.44 -11.36
CA VAL A 5 20.21 11.94 -11.30
C VAL A 5 20.36 10.87 -10.21
N LEU A 6 19.80 11.12 -9.03
CA LEU A 6 19.76 10.13 -7.95
C LEU A 6 19.02 8.87 -8.38
N GLY A 7 17.88 9.01 -9.07
CA GLY A 7 17.11 7.87 -9.59
C GLY A 7 17.90 7.01 -10.57
N ILE A 8 18.69 7.62 -11.47
CA ILE A 8 19.55 6.89 -12.41
C ILE A 8 20.66 6.12 -11.68
N ILE A 9 21.32 6.75 -10.71
CA ILE A 9 22.38 6.12 -9.91
C ILE A 9 21.82 4.93 -9.12
N ILE A 10 20.67 5.12 -8.46
CA ILE A 10 19.99 4.07 -7.70
C ILE A 10 19.54 2.93 -8.63
N GLY A 11 19.02 3.25 -9.81
CA GLY A 11 18.64 2.27 -10.83
C GLY A 11 19.83 1.42 -11.28
N PHE A 12 20.97 2.05 -11.54
CA PHE A 12 22.19 1.34 -11.93
C PHE A 12 22.72 0.43 -10.81
N LEU A 13 22.76 0.92 -9.57
CA LEU A 13 23.14 0.13 -8.39
C LEU A 13 22.21 -1.08 -8.17
N THR A 14 20.92 -0.92 -8.49
CA THR A 14 19.92 -1.99 -8.39
C THR A 14 20.15 -3.10 -9.40
N PHE A 15 20.55 -2.77 -10.63
CA PHE A 15 20.90 -3.77 -11.64
C PHE A 15 22.14 -4.58 -11.26
N HIS A 16 23.10 -3.95 -10.57
CA HIS A 16 24.33 -4.62 -10.16
C HIS A 16 24.11 -5.59 -9.00
N SER A 17 23.28 -5.20 -8.02
CA SER A 17 23.06 -5.98 -6.79
C SER A 17 21.56 -6.17 -6.49
N PRO A 18 20.81 -6.87 -7.37
CA PRO A 18 19.35 -6.98 -7.25
C PRO A 18 18.90 -7.65 -5.95
N ARG A 19 19.73 -8.54 -5.37
CA ARG A 19 19.43 -9.22 -4.10
C ARG A 19 19.42 -8.26 -2.91
N ILE A 20 20.35 -7.30 -2.87
CA ILE A 20 20.45 -6.32 -1.78
C ILE A 20 19.33 -5.30 -1.92
N THR A 21 19.03 -4.84 -3.13
CA THR A 21 17.91 -3.92 -3.35
C THR A 21 16.57 -4.56 -3.01
N ALA A 22 16.37 -5.84 -3.34
CA ALA A 22 15.17 -6.57 -2.94
C ALA A 22 15.00 -6.60 -1.41
N LEU A 23 16.08 -6.90 -0.67
CA LEU A 23 16.06 -6.86 0.80
C LEU A 23 15.79 -5.45 1.34
N ALA A 24 16.41 -4.42 0.75
CA ALA A 24 16.19 -3.03 1.14
C ALA A 24 14.73 -2.60 0.94
N LEU A 25 14.12 -2.99 -0.19
CA LEU A 25 12.70 -2.76 -0.46
C LEU A 25 11.81 -3.48 0.53
N ILE A 26 12.10 -4.75 0.85
CA ILE A 26 11.33 -5.52 1.85
C ILE A 26 11.39 -4.85 3.22
N ILE A 27 12.58 -4.43 3.67
CA ILE A 27 12.76 -3.72 4.96
C ILE A 27 12.01 -2.40 4.95
N TYR A 28 12.10 -1.63 3.85
CA TYR A 28 11.37 -0.37 3.70
C TYR A 28 9.86 -0.57 3.81
N ILE A 29 9.32 -1.57 3.10
CA ILE A 29 7.88 -1.89 3.12
C ILE A 29 7.46 -2.37 4.51
N ALA A 30 8.28 -3.19 5.18
CA ALA A 30 8.01 -3.64 6.54
C ALA A 30 7.94 -2.47 7.53
N ALA A 31 8.91 -1.55 7.46
CA ALA A 31 8.91 -0.34 8.30
C ALA A 31 7.69 0.55 8.04
N TRP A 32 7.30 0.69 6.77
CA TRP A 32 6.12 1.45 6.39
C TRP A 32 4.82 0.81 6.88
N ALA A 33 4.67 -0.51 6.71
CA ALA A 33 3.53 -1.28 7.22
C ALA A 33 3.43 -1.19 8.75
N LEU A 34 4.55 -1.25 9.47
CA LEU A 34 4.58 -1.06 10.93
C LEU A 34 4.12 0.35 11.33
N MET A 35 4.55 1.39 10.62
CA MET A 35 4.07 2.76 10.88
C MET A 35 2.56 2.89 10.68
N ILE A 36 2.02 2.28 9.61
CA ILE A 36 0.57 2.27 9.36
C ILE A 36 -0.16 1.52 10.46
N GLY A 37 0.24 0.28 10.77
CA GLY A 37 -0.41 -0.52 11.80
C GLY A 37 -0.36 0.16 13.18
N ALA A 38 0.77 0.78 13.54
CA ALA A 38 0.89 1.56 14.77
C ALA A 38 -0.06 2.77 14.77
N THR A 39 -0.20 3.45 13.63
CA THR A 39 -1.10 4.60 13.49
C THR A 39 -2.56 4.17 13.60
N GLU A 40 -2.95 3.08 12.94
CA GLU A 40 -4.29 2.51 13.02
C GLU A 40 -4.65 2.09 14.44
N ILE A 41 -3.74 1.43 15.16
CA ILE A 41 -3.93 1.07 16.58
C ILE A 41 -4.07 2.33 17.43
N ALA A 42 -3.21 3.34 17.23
CA ALA A 42 -3.30 4.61 17.97
C ALA A 42 -4.63 5.35 17.71
N VAL A 43 -5.09 5.38 16.46
CA VAL A 43 -6.39 5.95 16.07
C VAL A 43 -7.53 5.14 16.69
N ALA A 44 -7.49 3.81 16.66
CA ALA A 44 -8.49 2.94 17.28
C ALA A 44 -8.62 3.22 18.78
N ILE A 45 -7.49 3.33 19.49
CA ILE A 45 -7.47 3.64 20.93
C ILE A 45 -7.98 5.05 21.20
N LYS A 46 -7.71 6.02 20.33
CA LYS A 46 -8.12 7.42 20.51
C LYS A 46 -9.59 7.64 20.16
N LEU A 47 -10.12 6.88 19.21
CA LEU A 47 -11.49 6.98 18.68
C LEU A 47 -12.43 5.90 19.25
N ARG A 48 -11.97 5.13 20.23
CA ARG A 48 -12.72 4.10 20.98
C ARG A 48 -14.05 4.55 21.56
N ARG A 49 -14.20 5.86 21.84
CA ARG A 49 -15.42 6.42 22.43
C ARG A 49 -16.44 6.92 21.39
N GLU A 50 -16.08 7.00 20.11
CA GLU A 50 -16.96 7.58 19.09
C GLU A 50 -17.43 6.57 18.02
N ILE A 51 -16.78 5.41 17.85
CA ILE A 51 -17.10 4.47 16.75
C ILE A 51 -17.49 3.07 17.26
N LYS A 52 -18.68 2.62 16.85
CA LYS A 52 -19.11 1.21 16.96
C LYS A 52 -18.38 0.37 15.89
N GLY A 53 -17.20 -0.16 16.22
CA GLY A 53 -16.39 -0.98 15.31
C GLY A 53 -15.02 -1.44 15.82
N GLU A 54 -14.72 -1.26 17.11
CA GLU A 54 -13.39 -1.51 17.72
C GLU A 54 -12.80 -2.89 17.40
N TRP A 55 -13.64 -3.92 17.34
CA TRP A 55 -13.18 -5.28 17.05
C TRP A 55 -12.58 -5.41 15.65
N PHE A 56 -13.11 -4.67 14.67
CA PHE A 56 -12.64 -4.71 13.28
C PHE A 56 -11.27 -4.04 13.14
N LEU A 57 -11.03 -2.96 13.90
CA LEU A 57 -9.74 -2.27 13.95
C LEU A 57 -8.67 -3.13 14.64
N ILE A 58 -9.01 -3.82 15.73
CA ILE A 58 -8.11 -4.78 16.39
C ILE A 58 -7.77 -5.93 15.44
N LEU A 59 -8.76 -6.44 14.70
CA LEU A 59 -8.55 -7.52 13.73
C LEU A 59 -7.65 -7.08 12.56
N MET A 60 -7.81 -5.85 12.06
CA MET A 60 -6.92 -5.25 11.05
C MET A 60 -5.48 -5.08 11.57
N GLY A 61 -5.31 -4.55 12.78
CA GLY A 61 -3.99 -4.41 13.39
C GLY A 61 -3.30 -5.77 13.60
N LEU A 62 -4.04 -6.77 14.08
CA LEU A 62 -3.51 -8.12 14.24
C LEU A 62 -3.14 -8.76 12.89
N ALA A 63 -3.97 -8.58 11.87
CA ALA A 63 -3.67 -9.04 10.51
C ALA A 63 -2.38 -8.40 9.97
N SER A 64 -2.16 -7.10 10.24
CA SER A 64 -0.92 -6.39 9.86
C SER A 64 0.32 -6.97 10.57
N ILE A 65 0.23 -7.27 11.87
CA ILE A 65 1.33 -7.88 12.64
C ILE A 65 1.65 -9.29 12.12
N VAL A 66 0.63 -10.12 11.87
CA VAL A 66 0.81 -11.46 11.31
C VAL A 66 1.43 -11.38 9.91
N PHE A 67 0.98 -10.44 9.10
CA PHE A 67 1.54 -10.19 7.78
C PHE A 67 3.03 -9.80 7.86
N ALA A 68 3.39 -8.88 8.76
CA ALA A 68 4.78 -8.48 8.98
C ALA A 68 5.64 -9.67 9.45
N ALA A 69 5.14 -10.51 10.35
CA ALA A 69 5.85 -11.71 10.80
C ALA A 69 6.08 -12.72 9.67
N LEU A 70 5.07 -12.96 8.83
CA LEU A 70 5.17 -13.84 7.66
C LEU A 70 6.17 -13.31 6.62
N LEU A 71 6.19 -11.99 6.39
CA LEU A 71 7.15 -11.33 5.49
C LEU A 71 8.60 -11.51 5.98
N LEU A 72 8.84 -11.44 7.29
CA LEU A 72 10.16 -11.65 7.87
C LEU A 72 10.59 -13.12 7.84
N TRP A 73 9.66 -14.06 8.04
CA TRP A 73 9.95 -15.49 8.01
C TRP A 73 10.22 -16.00 6.59
N ASN A 74 9.41 -15.58 5.62
CA ASN A 74 9.59 -15.94 4.22
C ASN A 74 9.44 -14.70 3.32
N PRO A 75 10.55 -14.01 3.03
CA PRO A 75 10.54 -12.78 2.26
C PRO A 75 9.98 -12.95 0.85
N LEU A 76 10.16 -14.13 0.22
CA LEU A 76 9.58 -14.41 -1.09
C LEU A 76 8.05 -14.53 -1.04
N ALA A 77 7.53 -15.25 -0.05
CA ALA A 77 6.08 -15.40 0.11
C ALA A 77 5.41 -14.07 0.47
N GLY A 78 6.03 -13.26 1.33
CA GLY A 78 5.51 -11.93 1.66
C GLY A 78 5.57 -10.95 0.48
N ALA A 79 6.64 -10.99 -0.33
CA ALA A 79 6.69 -10.23 -1.58
C ALA A 79 5.57 -10.65 -2.55
N ALA A 80 5.32 -11.96 -2.70
CA ALA A 80 4.22 -12.46 -3.53
C ALA A 80 2.84 -12.01 -3.01
N ALA A 81 2.64 -12.01 -1.69
CA ALA A 81 1.40 -11.54 -1.08
C ALA A 81 1.15 -10.04 -1.36
N LEU A 82 2.19 -9.21 -1.26
CA LEU A 82 2.11 -7.78 -1.64
C LEU A 82 1.73 -7.62 -3.11
N ILE A 83 2.35 -8.38 -4.01
CA ILE A 83 2.05 -8.34 -5.45
C ILE A 83 0.58 -8.68 -5.69
N TRP A 84 0.06 -9.74 -5.07
CA TRP A 84 -1.35 -10.14 -5.23
C TRP A 84 -2.33 -9.11 -4.68
N ILE A 85 -2.04 -8.53 -3.51
CA ILE A 85 -2.87 -7.48 -2.91
C ILE A 85 -2.89 -6.24 -3.81
N MET A 86 -1.72 -5.80 -4.28
CA MET A 86 -1.61 -4.65 -5.18
C MET A 86 -2.30 -4.91 -6.53
N ALA A 87 -2.20 -6.13 -7.07
CA ALA A 87 -2.88 -6.53 -8.29
C ALA A 87 -4.40 -6.39 -8.14
N TRP A 88 -4.98 -6.97 -7.08
CA TRP A 88 -6.41 -6.84 -6.82
C TRP A 88 -6.84 -5.39 -6.60
N TYR A 89 -6.06 -4.62 -5.84
CA TYR A 89 -6.34 -3.19 -5.62
C TYR A 89 -6.34 -2.40 -6.94
N ALA A 90 -5.35 -2.62 -7.81
CA ALA A 90 -5.25 -1.97 -9.12
C ALA A 90 -6.43 -2.34 -10.03
N VAL A 91 -6.87 -3.60 -10.03
CA VAL A 91 -8.03 -4.04 -10.79
C VAL A 91 -9.30 -3.33 -10.31
N ILE A 92 -9.56 -3.34 -9.01
CA ILE A 92 -10.76 -2.71 -8.43
C ILE A 92 -10.75 -1.20 -8.71
N PHE A 93 -9.63 -0.54 -8.44
CA PHE A 93 -9.50 0.91 -8.66
C PHE A 93 -9.62 1.28 -10.14
N GLY A 94 -9.04 0.49 -11.04
CA GLY A 94 -9.18 0.66 -12.48
C GLY A 94 -10.64 0.55 -12.94
N VAL A 95 -11.36 -0.47 -12.47
CA VAL A 95 -12.79 -0.63 -12.76
C VAL A 95 -13.60 0.57 -12.24
N LEU A 96 -13.36 0.98 -10.99
CA LEU A 96 -14.02 2.16 -10.42
C LEU A 96 -13.72 3.42 -11.22
N ALA A 97 -12.47 3.66 -11.61
CA ALA A 97 -12.07 4.82 -12.41
C ALA A 97 -12.75 4.83 -13.79
N ILE A 98 -12.89 3.68 -14.44
CA ILE A 98 -13.63 3.54 -15.69
C ILE A 98 -15.10 3.91 -15.49
N ILE A 99 -15.75 3.38 -14.45
CA ILE A 99 -17.15 3.69 -14.12
C ILE A 99 -17.32 5.19 -13.84
N PHE A 100 -16.45 5.78 -13.03
CA PHE A 100 -16.47 7.22 -12.74
C PHE A 100 -16.22 8.06 -14.00
N GLY A 101 -15.30 7.65 -14.87
CA GLY A 101 -15.03 8.31 -16.14
C GLY A 101 -16.25 8.33 -17.06
N PHE A 102 -16.99 7.22 -17.14
CA PHE A 102 -18.26 7.18 -17.86
C PHE A 102 -19.33 8.05 -17.18
N ARG A 103 -19.40 8.02 -15.85
CA ARG A 103 -20.37 8.83 -15.08
C ARG A 103 -20.13 10.34 -15.24
N LEU A 104 -18.87 10.77 -15.26
CA LEU A 104 -18.45 12.16 -15.50
C LEU A 104 -18.75 12.61 -16.93
N ARG A 105 -18.57 11.74 -17.93
CA ARG A 105 -18.98 12.01 -19.33
C ARG A 105 -20.49 12.09 -19.52
N SER A 106 -21.26 11.40 -18.68
CA SER A 106 -22.73 11.45 -18.71
C SER A 106 -23.33 12.63 -17.94
N LEU A 107 -22.51 13.43 -17.25
CA LEU A 107 -22.99 14.67 -16.62
C LEU A 107 -23.16 15.76 -17.71
N PRO A 108 -24.35 16.39 -17.82
CA PRO A 108 -24.65 17.40 -18.84
C PRO A 108 -23.99 18.77 -18.56
N ALA A 109 -22.76 18.79 -18.07
CA ALA A 109 -22.03 20.02 -17.73
C ALA A 109 -21.26 20.64 -18.92
N PHE A 110 -21.35 20.06 -20.12
CA PHE A 110 -20.80 20.61 -21.36
C PHE A 110 -21.88 20.94 -22.41
N ALA A 111 -23.14 21.11 -22.00
CA ALA A 111 -24.21 21.59 -22.89
C ALA A 111 -24.47 23.10 -22.79
N ALA A 112 -23.71 23.82 -21.97
CA ALA A 112 -23.78 25.28 -21.90
C ALA A 112 -22.38 25.84 -21.63
N HIS A 113 -21.65 26.15 -22.71
CA HIS A 113 -20.91 27.40 -22.93
C HIS A 113 -20.19 27.33 -24.28
#